data_AF-A0A935J0A4-F1
#
_entry.id   AF-A0A935J0A4-F1
#
_cell.length_a   1.000
_cell.length_b   1.000
_cell.length_c   1.000
_cell.angle_alpha   90.00
_cell.angle_beta   90.00
_cell.angle_gamma   90.00
#
_symmetry.space_group_name_H-M   'P 1'
#
loop_
_entity.id
_entity.type
_entity.pdbx_description
1 polymer ?
#
loop_
_entity_poly.entity_id
_entity_poly.type
_entity_poly.pdbx_seq_one_letter_code
_entity_poly.pdbx_strand_id
1 'polypeptide(L)'
;MYYKKLTQIIVLLAVLVSALGFAGSASAYSCGTSYTVQSGDTLGSIALACGTSVAALTLANPKADPYIFVGQMLVLPGAYWDNGNGYATYVVSRGDTLKSLATRFGTSMDVLASLNGIYNYNLIYEGQRMTVPSGNAVPVPPPAAGGTYTIQQGDTLRKIAARINATVNDILLVNPQITDANLIYVGQVISLPASASYYTVQSGDTLKKIAARFGTTLDALIALNPQIIDINKIYVGQVIRLW
;
A
#
# COMPACT_ATOMS: atom_id res chain seq x y z
N MET A 1 71.25 20.39 50.64
CA MET A 1 69.77 20.33 50.51
C MET A 1 69.45 19.33 49.39
N TYR A 2 68.60 18.32 49.47
CA TYR A 2 67.78 17.73 50.54
C TYR A 2 67.58 16.25 50.12
N TYR A 3 67.49 15.35 51.10
CA TYR A 3 67.45 13.88 50.98
C TYR A 3 66.05 13.31 50.69
N LYS A 4 66.02 12.01 50.30
CA LYS A 4 64.97 10.96 50.56
C LYS A 4 63.70 10.98 49.70
N LYS A 5 63.06 9.89 49.23
CA LYS A 5 63.00 8.41 49.49
C LYS A 5 62.48 7.74 48.19
N LEU A 6 63.05 6.64 47.68
CA LEU A 6 62.72 5.22 47.95
C LEU A 6 61.22 4.86 47.97
N THR A 7 60.75 4.17 46.93
CA THR A 7 59.86 2.98 47.03
C THR A 7 59.80 2.26 45.68
N GLN A 8 60.34 1.03 45.65
CA GLN A 8 60.05 0.03 44.61
C GLN A 8 58.60 -0.45 44.78
N ILE A 9 57.86 -0.61 43.68
CA ILE A 9 56.82 -1.65 43.59
C ILE A 9 56.86 -2.22 42.17
N ILE A 10 57.37 -3.44 42.06
CA ILE A 10 57.11 -4.36 40.95
C ILE A 10 55.66 -4.79 41.11
N VAL A 11 54.79 -4.43 40.15
CA VAL A 11 53.46 -5.05 40.02
C VAL A 11 53.45 -5.83 38.73
N LEU A 12 53.51 -7.16 38.86
CA LEU A 12 53.02 -8.10 37.86
C LEU A 12 51.55 -7.73 37.58
N LEU A 13 51.24 -7.33 36.35
CA LEU A 13 49.86 -7.29 35.87
C LEU A 13 49.66 -8.46 34.92
N ALA A 14 48.87 -9.42 35.39
CA ALA A 14 48.44 -10.60 34.68
C ALA A 14 47.75 -10.21 33.37
N VAL A 15 48.12 -10.91 32.29
CA VAL A 15 47.36 -10.93 31.04
C VAL A 15 46.04 -11.66 31.33
N LEU A 16 44.96 -10.91 31.51
CA LEU A 16 43.62 -11.45 31.44
C LEU A 16 43.11 -11.20 30.01
N VAL A 17 43.10 -12.26 29.18
CA VAL A 17 42.36 -12.26 27.93
C VAL A 17 40.88 -12.37 28.29
N SER A 18 40.22 -11.23 28.51
CA SER A 18 38.77 -11.18 28.47
C SER A 18 38.35 -11.17 27.01
N ALA A 19 37.98 -12.35 26.49
CA ALA A 19 37.13 -12.43 25.31
C ALA A 19 35.76 -11.85 25.67
N LEU A 20 35.64 -10.52 25.59
CA LEU A 20 34.35 -9.84 25.61
C LEU A 20 33.68 -10.17 24.28
N GLY A 21 32.82 -11.18 24.31
CA GLY A 21 31.78 -11.33 23.31
C GLY A 21 30.93 -10.08 23.32
N PHE A 22 31.21 -9.16 22.39
CA PHE A 22 30.25 -8.15 22.00
C PHE A 22 29.15 -8.88 21.23
N ALA A 23 28.19 -9.45 21.95
CA ALA A 23 26.82 -9.48 21.45
C ALA A 23 26.34 -8.02 21.46
N GLY A 24 26.81 -7.24 20.49
CA GLY A 24 26.20 -5.97 20.19
C GLY A 24 24.76 -6.29 19.82
N SER A 25 23.82 -5.89 20.67
CA SER A 25 22.43 -5.77 20.25
C SER A 25 22.47 -4.96 18.95
N ALA A 26 22.16 -5.60 17.82
CA ALA A 26 22.05 -4.90 16.57
C ALA A 26 20.94 -3.88 16.74
N SER A 27 21.31 -2.64 17.08
CA SER A 27 20.44 -1.50 16.88
C SER A 27 20.17 -1.52 15.39
N ALA A 28 18.96 -1.92 14.99
CA ALA A 28 18.49 -1.67 13.64
C ALA A 28 18.78 -0.19 13.38
N TYR A 29 19.54 0.12 12.33
CA TYR A 29 19.62 1.52 11.93
C TYR A 29 18.19 1.90 11.55
N SER A 30 17.62 2.87 12.24
CA SER A 30 16.35 3.49 11.86
C SER A 30 16.64 4.37 10.65
N CYS A 31 16.93 3.74 9.50
CA CYS A 31 16.80 4.45 8.25
C CYS A 31 15.34 4.92 8.17
N GLY A 32 15.12 6.20 7.88
CA GLY A 32 13.78 6.76 7.79
C GLY A 32 13.05 6.23 6.55
N THR A 33 12.43 7.12 5.80
CA THR A 33 11.70 6.75 4.58
C THR A 33 12.59 6.74 3.33
N SER A 34 13.87 7.06 3.47
CA SER A 34 14.85 7.04 2.40
C SER A 34 16.27 6.79 2.91
N TYR A 35 17.16 6.43 2.00
CA TYR A 35 18.59 6.23 2.26
C TYR A 35 19.43 6.67 1.06
N THR A 36 20.49 7.42 1.30
CA THR A 36 21.44 7.82 0.25
C THR A 36 22.61 6.84 0.22
N VAL A 37 22.77 6.15 -0.91
CA VAL A 37 23.80 5.13 -1.13
C VAL A 37 25.20 5.71 -0.91
N GLN A 38 25.99 5.07 -0.08
CA GLN A 38 27.36 5.44 0.24
C GLN A 38 28.37 4.55 -0.49
N SER A 39 29.64 4.96 -0.47
CA SER A 39 30.71 4.13 -1.02
C SER A 39 30.82 2.81 -0.26
N GLY A 40 30.80 1.69 -0.99
CA GLY A 40 30.85 0.34 -0.42
C GLY A 40 29.50 -0.26 -0.06
N ASP A 41 28.40 0.47 -0.25
CA ASP A 41 27.06 -0.08 -0.03
C ASP A 41 26.65 -1.12 -1.08
N THR A 42 25.86 -2.08 -0.61
CA THR A 42 25.13 -3.03 -1.43
C THR A 42 23.65 -2.99 -1.04
N LEU A 43 22.74 -3.44 -1.90
CA LEU A 43 21.32 -3.58 -1.51
C LEU A 43 21.16 -4.45 -0.25
N GLY A 44 22.00 -5.48 -0.09
CA GLY A 44 22.00 -6.35 1.08
C GLY A 44 22.44 -5.66 2.37
N SER A 45 23.55 -4.91 2.33
CA SER A 45 24.04 -4.18 3.50
C SER A 45 23.07 -3.07 3.91
N ILE A 46 22.47 -2.37 2.94
CA ILE A 46 21.45 -1.35 3.19
C ILE A 46 20.18 -1.99 3.77
N ALA A 47 19.68 -3.09 3.17
CA ALA A 47 18.50 -3.79 3.68
C ALA A 47 18.67 -4.22 5.13
N LEU A 48 19.82 -4.83 5.44
CA LEU A 48 20.15 -5.29 6.78
C LEU A 48 20.23 -4.13 7.76
N ALA A 49 20.96 -3.06 7.40
CA ALA A 49 21.10 -1.88 8.24
C ALA A 49 19.73 -1.26 8.55
N CYS A 50 18.91 -1.06 7.51
CA CYS A 50 17.62 -0.40 7.58
C CYS A 50 16.45 -1.29 8.06
N GLY A 51 16.72 -2.53 8.46
CA GLY A 51 15.71 -3.44 8.98
C GLY A 51 14.65 -3.87 7.95
N THR A 52 14.98 -3.86 6.66
CA THR A 52 14.10 -4.28 5.55
C THR A 52 14.71 -5.47 4.79
N SER A 53 14.20 -5.79 3.60
CA SER A 53 14.71 -6.84 2.73
C SER A 53 15.14 -6.30 1.38
N VAL A 54 16.06 -7.01 0.72
CA VAL A 54 16.47 -6.69 -0.66
C VAL A 54 15.25 -6.69 -1.58
N ALA A 55 14.35 -7.67 -1.44
CA ALA A 55 13.12 -7.75 -2.24
C ALA A 55 12.24 -6.51 -2.05
N ALA A 56 12.03 -6.06 -0.80
CA ALA A 56 11.25 -4.86 -0.51
C ALA A 56 11.93 -3.59 -1.04
N LEU A 57 13.26 -3.47 -0.91
CA LEU A 57 14.02 -2.37 -1.49
C LEU A 57 13.88 -2.31 -3.02
N THR A 58 14.05 -3.45 -3.69
CA THR A 58 13.92 -3.52 -5.15
C THR A 58 12.49 -3.18 -5.58
N LEU A 59 11.47 -3.69 -4.88
CA LEU A 59 10.07 -3.42 -5.19
C LEU A 59 9.69 -1.94 -4.97
N ALA A 60 10.27 -1.29 -3.96
CA ALA A 60 10.07 0.12 -3.69
C ALA A 60 10.77 1.01 -4.75
N ASN A 61 11.84 0.50 -5.36
CA ASN A 61 12.72 1.20 -6.29
C ASN A 61 12.81 0.47 -7.65
N PRO A 62 11.71 0.28 -8.39
CA PRO A 62 11.68 -0.53 -9.61
C PRO A 62 12.56 0.03 -10.75
N LYS A 63 13.01 1.29 -10.65
CA LYS A 63 13.94 1.91 -11.60
C LYS A 63 15.42 1.74 -11.23
N ALA A 64 15.73 1.19 -10.07
CA ALA A 64 17.08 1.01 -9.55
C ALA A 64 17.68 -0.39 -9.84
N ASP A 65 16.93 -1.27 -10.48
CA ASP A 65 17.32 -2.67 -10.69
C ASP A 65 18.24 -2.81 -11.94
N PRO A 66 19.44 -3.43 -11.87
CA PRO A 66 20.04 -4.15 -10.74
C PRO A 66 21.19 -3.44 -10.01
N TYR A 67 21.55 -2.21 -10.40
CA TYR A 67 22.73 -1.52 -9.87
C TYR A 67 22.36 -0.26 -9.07
N ILE A 68 22.95 -0.14 -7.89
CA ILE A 68 22.92 1.08 -7.09
C ILE A 68 24.21 1.89 -7.25
N PHE A 69 24.10 3.21 -7.23
CA PHE A 69 25.24 4.13 -7.40
C PHE A 69 25.44 4.99 -6.16
N VAL A 70 26.69 5.31 -5.83
CA VAL A 70 26.99 6.26 -4.74
C VAL A 70 26.26 7.58 -4.98
N GLY A 71 25.59 8.09 -3.96
CA GLY A 71 24.75 9.30 -4.02
C GLY A 71 23.30 9.05 -4.49
N GLN A 72 22.96 7.85 -4.96
CA GLN A 72 21.59 7.50 -5.29
C GLN A 72 20.72 7.50 -4.03
N MET A 73 19.56 8.15 -4.10
CA MET A 73 18.57 8.06 -3.03
C MET A 73 17.63 6.88 -3.28
N LEU A 74 17.62 5.92 -2.37
CA LEU A 74 16.67 4.82 -2.33
C LEU A 74 15.47 5.18 -1.46
N VAL A 75 14.29 4.81 -1.93
CA VAL A 75 13.05 4.81 -1.16
C VAL A 75 13.03 3.58 -0.27
N LEU A 76 12.66 3.76 1.00
CA LEU A 76 12.49 2.66 1.95
C LEU A 76 11.01 2.37 2.22
N PRO A 77 10.67 1.15 2.66
CA PRO A 77 9.35 0.85 3.19
C PRO A 77 8.92 1.85 4.26
N GLY A 78 7.64 2.23 4.23
CA GLY A 78 7.06 3.27 5.07
C GLY A 78 7.13 4.68 4.50
N ALA A 79 7.79 4.87 3.36
CA ALA A 79 7.76 6.14 2.65
C ALA A 79 6.33 6.54 2.27
N TYR A 80 6.03 7.82 2.46
CA TYR A 80 4.73 8.43 2.19
C TYR A 80 4.96 9.73 1.44
N TRP A 81 4.26 9.91 0.32
CA TRP A 81 4.34 11.12 -0.49
C TRP A 81 2.93 11.56 -0.85
N ASP A 82 2.52 12.71 -0.34
CA ASP A 82 1.24 13.32 -0.71
C ASP A 82 1.34 13.88 -2.14
N ASN A 83 0.39 13.50 -2.98
CA ASN A 83 0.35 13.95 -4.36
C ASN A 83 -0.41 15.28 -4.51
N GLY A 84 -0.97 15.81 -3.42
CA GLY A 84 -1.68 17.10 -3.41
C GLY A 84 -3.06 17.08 -4.08
N ASN A 85 -3.59 15.88 -4.35
CA ASN A 85 -4.87 15.65 -5.01
C ASN A 85 -5.84 14.80 -4.15
N GLY A 86 -5.65 14.76 -2.84
CA GLY A 86 -6.42 13.92 -1.92
C GLY A 86 -5.96 12.45 -1.89
N TYR A 87 -4.86 12.13 -2.56
CA TYR A 87 -4.20 10.85 -2.49
C TYR A 87 -2.70 11.01 -2.24
N ALA A 88 -2.11 9.96 -1.67
CA ALA A 88 -0.70 9.81 -1.49
C ALA A 88 -0.24 8.46 -2.06
N THR A 89 1.05 8.37 -2.38
CA THR A 89 1.67 7.06 -2.51
C THR A 89 2.23 6.65 -1.15
N TYR A 90 2.09 5.39 -0.79
CA TYR A 90 2.64 4.78 0.42
C TYR A 90 3.40 3.51 0.06
N VAL A 91 4.57 3.28 0.65
CA VAL A 91 5.31 2.02 0.51
C VAL A 91 5.00 1.13 1.69
N VAL A 92 4.39 -0.02 1.41
CA VAL A 92 4.02 -1.01 2.43
C VAL A 92 5.24 -1.36 3.28
N SER A 93 5.11 -1.15 4.58
CA SER A 93 6.11 -1.49 5.60
C SER A 93 5.97 -2.92 6.07
N ARG A 94 7.02 -3.45 6.68
CA ARG A 94 6.94 -4.75 7.36
C ARG A 94 5.84 -4.71 8.42
N GLY A 95 4.95 -5.70 8.37
CA GLY A 95 3.84 -5.85 9.32
C GLY A 95 2.57 -5.08 8.93
N ASP A 96 2.59 -4.31 7.84
CA ASP A 96 1.37 -3.71 7.32
C ASP A 96 0.40 -4.78 6.80
N THR A 97 -0.88 -4.52 7.05
CA THR A 97 -1.99 -5.26 6.46
C THR A 97 -2.90 -4.28 5.76
N LEU A 98 -3.68 -4.74 4.79
CA LEU A 98 -4.66 -3.87 4.13
C LEU A 98 -5.63 -3.23 5.15
N LYS A 99 -5.98 -3.98 6.21
CA LYS A 99 -6.80 -3.51 7.34
C LYS A 99 -6.15 -2.38 8.13
N SER A 100 -4.89 -2.55 8.53
CA SER A 100 -4.19 -1.54 9.32
C SER A 100 -3.96 -0.28 8.51
N LEU A 101 -3.65 -0.41 7.21
CA LEU A 101 -3.49 0.73 6.30
C LEU A 101 -4.82 1.46 6.05
N ALA A 102 -5.91 0.72 5.81
CA ALA A 102 -7.23 1.33 5.67
C ALA A 102 -7.60 2.17 6.90
N THR A 103 -7.40 1.60 8.09
CA THR A 103 -7.60 2.30 9.36
C THR A 103 -6.71 3.53 9.48
N ARG A 104 -5.42 3.39 9.18
CA ARG A 104 -4.42 4.48 9.25
C ARG A 104 -4.77 5.66 8.35
N PHE A 105 -5.27 5.38 7.15
CA PHE A 105 -5.60 6.41 6.15
C PHE A 105 -7.08 6.81 6.16
N GLY A 106 -7.82 6.44 7.21
CA GLY A 106 -9.22 6.87 7.39
C GLY A 106 -10.16 6.37 6.29
N THR A 107 -9.92 5.17 5.77
CA THR A 107 -10.69 4.58 4.67
C THR A 107 -11.09 3.13 4.98
N SER A 108 -11.81 2.46 4.06
CA SER A 108 -12.11 1.03 4.19
C SER A 108 -11.06 0.17 3.46
N MET A 109 -10.98 -1.10 3.83
CA MET A 109 -10.14 -2.08 3.11
C MET A 109 -10.54 -2.16 1.65
N ASP A 110 -11.84 -2.01 1.36
CA ASP A 110 -12.41 -2.12 0.02
C ASP A 110 -12.04 -0.93 -0.86
N VAL A 111 -12.12 0.29 -0.32
CA VAL A 111 -11.67 1.51 -1.02
C VAL A 111 -10.16 1.43 -1.25
N LEU A 112 -9.40 0.96 -0.26
CA LEU A 112 -7.96 0.81 -0.42
C LEU A 112 -7.60 -0.30 -1.42
N ALA A 113 -8.35 -1.41 -1.42
CA ALA A 113 -8.18 -2.49 -2.38
C ALA A 113 -8.47 -2.03 -3.81
N SER A 114 -9.56 -1.29 -4.00
CA SER A 114 -10.01 -0.81 -5.31
C SER A 114 -9.03 0.18 -5.93
N LEU A 115 -8.51 1.13 -5.13
CA LEU A 115 -7.48 2.07 -5.54
C LEU A 115 -6.20 1.40 -6.05
N ASN A 116 -5.96 0.14 -5.64
CA ASN A 116 -4.72 -0.58 -5.89
C ASN A 116 -4.89 -1.87 -6.70
N GLY A 117 -6.11 -2.18 -7.17
CA GLY A 117 -6.40 -3.42 -7.91
C GLY A 117 -6.14 -4.70 -7.12
N ILE A 118 -6.31 -4.66 -5.79
CA ILE A 118 -6.07 -5.80 -4.90
C ILE A 118 -7.33 -6.67 -4.80
N TYR A 119 -7.24 -7.93 -5.22
CA TYR A 119 -8.36 -8.87 -5.14
C TYR A 119 -8.30 -9.80 -3.92
N ASN A 120 -7.10 -10.03 -3.38
CA ASN A 120 -6.89 -10.79 -2.16
C ASN A 120 -6.45 -9.83 -1.05
N TYR A 121 -7.31 -9.62 -0.07
CA TYR A 121 -7.13 -8.61 0.97
C TYR A 121 -5.98 -8.95 1.92
N ASN A 122 -5.54 -10.19 1.90
CA ASN A 122 -4.40 -10.70 2.67
C ASN A 122 -3.07 -10.61 1.91
N LEU A 123 -3.07 -10.10 0.67
CA LEU A 123 -1.91 -10.15 -0.23
C LEU A 123 -1.39 -8.75 -0.57
N ILE A 124 -0.71 -8.14 0.40
CA ILE A 124 0.18 -6.99 0.18
C ILE A 124 1.60 -7.34 0.60
N TYR A 125 2.60 -6.76 -0.05
CA TYR A 125 4.00 -7.11 0.15
C TYR A 125 4.80 -5.93 0.66
N GLU A 126 5.72 -6.17 1.61
CA GLU A 126 6.70 -5.15 2.02
C GLU A 126 7.43 -4.57 0.79
N GLY A 127 7.55 -3.25 0.72
CA GLY A 127 8.13 -2.55 -0.44
C GLY A 127 7.14 -2.27 -1.57
N GLN A 128 5.93 -2.81 -1.54
CA GLN A 128 4.89 -2.53 -2.54
C GLN A 128 4.47 -1.06 -2.45
N ARG A 129 4.44 -0.38 -3.60
CA ARG A 129 3.88 0.96 -3.70
C ARG A 129 2.36 0.88 -3.82
N MET A 130 1.65 1.61 -2.98
CA MET A 130 0.20 1.69 -2.96
C MET A 130 -0.27 3.14 -3.03
N THR A 131 -1.38 3.38 -3.72
CA THR A 131 -2.14 4.62 -3.64
C THR A 131 -3.03 4.56 -2.41
N VAL A 132 -2.92 5.54 -1.52
CA VAL A 132 -3.72 5.66 -0.30
C VAL A 132 -4.41 7.02 -0.29
N PRO A 133 -5.55 7.18 0.39
CA PRO A 133 -6.13 8.50 0.62
C PRO A 133 -5.21 9.40 1.44
N SER A 134 -5.16 10.69 1.11
CA SER A 134 -4.55 11.75 1.93
C SER A 134 -5.61 12.82 2.22
N GLY A 135 -5.58 13.42 3.42
CA GLY A 135 -6.45 14.52 3.91
C GLY A 135 -7.74 14.86 3.13
N ASN A 136 -8.91 14.73 3.80
CA ASN A 136 -10.26 15.05 3.29
C ASN A 136 -10.82 14.17 2.17
N ALA A 137 -10.14 13.09 1.77
CA ALA A 137 -10.77 12.09 0.93
C ALA A 137 -12.00 11.50 1.65
N VAL A 138 -13.19 11.85 1.19
CA VAL A 138 -14.44 11.33 1.73
C VAL A 138 -14.55 9.86 1.28
N PRO A 139 -14.85 8.91 2.19
CA PRO A 139 -15.03 7.52 1.82
C PRO A 139 -16.01 7.38 0.66
N VAL A 140 -15.62 6.67 -0.40
CA VAL A 140 -16.52 6.35 -1.52
C VAL A 140 -17.66 5.51 -0.96
N PRO A 141 -18.94 5.92 -1.12
CA PRO A 141 -20.07 5.10 -0.68
C PRO A 141 -20.05 3.74 -1.41
N PRO A 142 -20.32 2.63 -0.72
CA PRO A 142 -20.51 1.34 -1.38
C PRO A 142 -21.58 1.44 -2.47
N PRO A 143 -21.46 0.70 -3.60
CA PRO A 143 -22.53 0.56 -4.57
C PRO A 143 -23.83 0.15 -3.88
N ALA A 144 -24.97 0.64 -4.36
CA ALA A 144 -26.26 0.21 -3.84
C ALA A 144 -26.46 -1.30 -4.08
N ALA A 145 -27.11 -2.01 -3.15
CA ALA A 145 -27.42 -3.43 -3.36
C ALA A 145 -28.55 -3.59 -4.41
N GLY A 146 -28.29 -4.39 -5.44
CA GLY A 146 -29.20 -4.71 -6.55
C GLY A 146 -29.99 -6.01 -6.36
N GLY A 147 -29.84 -6.67 -5.22
CA GLY A 147 -30.51 -7.94 -4.92
C GLY A 147 -29.62 -8.86 -4.07
N THR A 148 -30.02 -10.12 -3.96
CA THR A 148 -29.21 -11.17 -3.33
C THR A 148 -29.01 -12.34 -4.29
N TYR A 149 -27.95 -13.10 -4.05
CA TYR A 149 -27.61 -14.30 -4.80
C TYR A 149 -27.14 -15.39 -3.84
N THR A 150 -27.64 -16.61 -4.04
CA THR A 150 -27.17 -17.79 -3.29
C THR A 150 -26.09 -18.47 -4.11
N ILE A 151 -24.87 -18.55 -3.56
CA ILE A 151 -23.71 -19.20 -4.19
C ILE A 151 -24.04 -20.65 -4.55
N GLN A 152 -23.82 -21.00 -5.80
CA GLN A 152 -24.01 -22.34 -6.35
C GLN A 152 -22.68 -23.07 -6.47
N GLN A 153 -22.75 -24.39 -6.68
CA GLN A 153 -21.56 -25.21 -6.90
C GLN A 153 -20.78 -24.72 -8.13
N GLY A 154 -19.48 -24.47 -7.94
CA GLY A 154 -18.56 -24.04 -9.01
C GLY A 154 -18.55 -22.53 -9.27
N ASP A 155 -19.28 -21.76 -8.49
CA ASP A 155 -19.21 -20.31 -8.53
C ASP A 155 -17.89 -19.77 -7.98
N THR A 156 -17.52 -18.60 -8.49
CA THR A 156 -16.51 -17.73 -7.91
C THR A 156 -17.05 -16.31 -7.96
N LEU A 157 -16.61 -15.42 -7.07
CA LEU A 157 -17.01 -14.02 -7.14
C LEU A 157 -16.67 -13.39 -8.49
N ARG A 158 -15.58 -13.83 -9.14
CA ARG A 158 -15.21 -13.39 -10.50
C ARG A 158 -16.25 -13.77 -11.54
N LYS A 159 -16.75 -15.01 -11.52
CA LYS A 159 -17.78 -15.47 -12.46
C LYS A 159 -19.10 -14.72 -12.22
N ILE A 160 -19.46 -14.51 -10.96
CA ILE A 160 -20.68 -13.79 -10.58
C ILE A 160 -20.60 -12.34 -11.04
N ALA A 161 -19.50 -11.66 -10.72
CA ALA A 161 -19.22 -10.29 -11.13
C ALA A 161 -19.34 -10.12 -12.65
N ALA A 162 -18.69 -11.00 -13.42
CA ALA A 162 -18.76 -10.97 -14.88
C ALA A 162 -20.20 -11.11 -15.42
N ARG A 163 -21.05 -11.93 -14.79
CA ARG A 163 -22.45 -12.12 -15.22
C ARG A 163 -23.30 -10.88 -15.00
N ILE A 164 -23.04 -10.13 -13.93
CA ILE A 164 -23.80 -8.93 -13.57
C ILE A 164 -23.13 -7.64 -14.09
N ASN A 165 -22.13 -7.79 -14.97
CA ASN A 165 -21.29 -6.71 -15.48
C ASN A 165 -20.72 -5.81 -14.36
N ALA A 166 -20.34 -6.42 -13.24
CA ALA A 166 -19.67 -5.78 -12.12
C ALA A 166 -18.24 -6.33 -11.98
N THR A 167 -17.51 -5.81 -11.02
CA THR A 167 -16.23 -6.35 -10.58
C THR A 167 -16.42 -7.16 -9.30
N VAL A 168 -15.44 -8.03 -9.00
CA VAL A 168 -15.38 -8.73 -7.71
C VAL A 168 -15.45 -7.72 -6.57
N ASN A 169 -14.79 -6.58 -6.73
CA ASN A 169 -14.75 -5.53 -5.72
C ASN A 169 -16.13 -4.93 -5.44
N ASP A 170 -16.98 -4.76 -6.46
CA ASP A 170 -18.34 -4.23 -6.26
C ASP A 170 -19.20 -5.20 -5.46
N ILE A 171 -18.99 -6.50 -5.65
CA ILE A 171 -19.63 -7.53 -4.82
C ILE A 171 -19.11 -7.45 -3.39
N LEU A 172 -17.79 -7.34 -3.19
CA LEU A 172 -17.21 -7.27 -1.84
C LEU A 172 -17.67 -6.02 -1.07
N LEU A 173 -17.81 -4.88 -1.75
CA LEU A 173 -18.28 -3.63 -1.15
C LEU A 173 -19.67 -3.74 -0.52
N VAL A 174 -20.56 -4.57 -1.06
CA VAL A 174 -21.89 -4.84 -0.50
C VAL A 174 -21.95 -6.10 0.37
N ASN A 175 -20.80 -6.75 0.60
CA ASN A 175 -20.64 -7.94 1.44
C ASN A 175 -19.41 -7.82 2.36
N PRO A 176 -19.38 -6.85 3.29
CA PRO A 176 -18.22 -6.61 4.16
C PRO A 176 -17.85 -7.80 5.06
N GLN A 177 -18.73 -8.80 5.18
CA GLN A 177 -18.45 -10.07 5.85
C GLN A 177 -17.49 -11.00 5.08
N ILE A 178 -17.27 -10.77 3.78
CA ILE A 178 -16.35 -11.57 2.95
C ILE A 178 -14.97 -10.93 2.99
N THR A 179 -14.06 -11.51 3.77
CA THR A 179 -12.69 -11.00 3.94
C THR A 179 -11.68 -11.65 2.99
N ASP A 180 -12.05 -12.75 2.34
CA ASP A 180 -11.29 -13.40 1.28
C ASP A 180 -12.21 -13.68 0.08
N ALA A 181 -11.95 -13.02 -1.03
CA ALA A 181 -12.71 -13.15 -2.26
C ALA A 181 -12.67 -14.56 -2.88
N ASN A 182 -11.70 -15.39 -2.49
CA ASN A 182 -11.55 -16.76 -2.95
C ASN A 182 -12.23 -17.77 -2.02
N LEU A 183 -12.72 -17.33 -0.86
CA LEU A 183 -13.33 -18.18 0.15
C LEU A 183 -14.83 -17.91 0.26
N ILE A 184 -15.59 -18.46 -0.69
CA ILE A 184 -17.05 -18.45 -0.68
C ILE A 184 -17.59 -19.89 -0.61
N TYR A 185 -18.76 -20.07 0.00
CA TYR A 185 -19.34 -21.38 0.26
C TYR A 185 -20.64 -21.59 -0.50
N VAL A 186 -20.86 -22.81 -1.01
CA VAL A 186 -22.16 -23.18 -1.61
C VAL A 186 -23.26 -22.98 -0.58
N GLY A 187 -24.37 -22.34 -0.99
CA GLY A 187 -25.48 -21.98 -0.12
C GLY A 187 -25.30 -20.65 0.62
N GLN A 188 -24.12 -20.03 0.56
CA GLN A 188 -23.91 -18.69 1.11
C GLN A 188 -24.76 -17.67 0.33
N VAL A 189 -25.53 -16.85 1.05
CA VAL A 189 -26.25 -15.74 0.45
C VAL A 189 -25.36 -14.51 0.48
N ILE A 190 -25.16 -13.89 -0.69
CA ILE A 190 -24.43 -12.64 -0.86
C ILE A 190 -25.37 -11.56 -1.40
N SER A 191 -25.15 -10.32 -1.01
CA SER A 191 -25.73 -9.17 -1.68
C SER A 191 -25.08 -9.01 -3.06
N LEU A 192 -25.83 -8.66 -4.08
CA LEU A 192 -25.26 -8.22 -5.36
C LEU A 192 -25.27 -6.70 -5.41
N PRO A 193 -24.25 -6.05 -5.98
CA PRO A 193 -24.33 -4.63 -6.29
C PRO A 193 -25.40 -4.43 -7.37
N ALA A 194 -26.01 -3.25 -7.42
CA ALA A 194 -26.79 -2.83 -8.57
C ALA A 194 -25.90 -2.91 -9.81
N SER A 195 -26.46 -3.39 -10.93
CA SER A 195 -25.70 -3.53 -12.18
C SER A 195 -24.94 -2.24 -12.49
N ALA A 196 -23.66 -2.39 -12.87
CA ALA A 196 -22.82 -1.26 -13.17
C ALA A 196 -23.49 -0.41 -14.25
N SER A 197 -23.72 0.86 -13.93
CA SER A 197 -24.30 1.81 -14.88
C SER A 197 -23.19 2.59 -15.52
N TYR A 198 -23.32 2.81 -16.82
CA TYR A 198 -22.34 3.54 -17.61
C TYR A 198 -22.96 4.78 -18.20
N TYR A 199 -22.12 5.79 -18.38
CA TYR A 199 -22.47 7.05 -19.01
C TYR A 199 -21.47 7.37 -20.12
N THR A 200 -21.99 7.72 -21.29
CA THR A 200 -21.15 8.20 -22.39
C THR A 200 -21.04 9.72 -22.31
N VAL A 201 -19.81 10.21 -22.19
CA VAL A 201 -19.49 11.64 -22.10
C VAL A 201 -20.07 12.39 -23.31
N GLN A 202 -20.81 13.45 -23.02
CA GLN A 202 -21.41 14.35 -23.98
C GLN A 202 -20.60 15.66 -24.09
N SER A 203 -20.89 16.44 -25.13
CA SER A 203 -20.24 17.76 -25.29
C SER A 203 -20.53 18.67 -24.09
N GLY A 204 -19.48 19.25 -23.51
CA GLY A 204 -19.59 20.15 -22.36
C GLY A 204 -19.61 19.48 -20.99
N ASP A 205 -19.49 18.15 -20.94
CA ASP A 205 -19.35 17.40 -19.70
C ASP A 205 -17.98 17.62 -19.04
N THR A 206 -18.00 17.54 -17.71
CA THR A 206 -16.83 17.35 -16.87
C THR A 206 -17.14 16.23 -15.89
N LEU A 207 -16.14 15.53 -15.35
CA LEU A 207 -16.38 14.50 -14.32
C LEU A 207 -17.17 15.06 -13.13
N LYS A 208 -16.92 16.32 -12.75
CA LYS A 208 -17.64 16.99 -11.66
C LYS A 208 -19.14 17.15 -11.98
N LYS A 209 -19.48 17.53 -13.22
CA LYS A 209 -20.88 17.63 -13.67
C LYS A 209 -21.55 16.26 -13.76
N ILE A 210 -20.83 15.25 -14.26
CA ILE A 210 -21.33 13.87 -14.35
C ILE A 210 -21.61 13.33 -12.95
N ALA A 211 -20.67 13.48 -12.02
CA ALA A 211 -20.86 13.04 -10.64
C ALA A 211 -22.10 13.67 -10.00
N ALA A 212 -22.23 15.00 -10.09
CA ALA A 212 -23.38 15.72 -9.57
C ALA A 212 -24.70 15.29 -10.22
N ARG A 213 -24.72 15.07 -11.54
CA ARG A 213 -25.89 14.61 -12.29
C ARG A 213 -26.40 13.26 -11.80
N PHE A 214 -25.49 12.36 -11.46
CA PHE A 214 -25.80 11.00 -11.07
C PHE A 214 -25.83 10.78 -9.55
N GLY A 215 -25.85 11.87 -8.76
CA GLY A 215 -25.97 11.78 -7.31
C GLY A 215 -24.76 11.15 -6.62
N THR A 216 -23.58 11.23 -7.24
CA THR A 216 -22.31 10.73 -6.69
C THR A 216 -21.30 11.88 -6.53
N THR A 217 -20.13 11.61 -5.94
CA THR A 217 -19.05 12.60 -5.80
C THR A 217 -18.03 12.48 -6.92
N LEU A 218 -17.30 13.57 -7.20
CA LEU A 218 -16.20 13.55 -8.18
C LEU A 218 -15.19 12.46 -7.82
N ASP A 219 -14.85 12.34 -6.54
CA ASP A 219 -13.88 11.36 -6.05
C ASP A 219 -14.37 9.92 -6.21
N ALA A 220 -15.65 9.67 -5.89
CA ALA A 220 -16.27 8.35 -6.11
C ALA A 220 -16.28 7.98 -7.60
N LEU A 221 -16.59 8.94 -8.46
CA LEU A 221 -16.58 8.73 -9.90
C LEU A 221 -15.16 8.45 -10.43
N ILE A 222 -14.14 9.16 -9.93
CA ILE A 222 -12.74 8.91 -10.30
C ILE A 222 -12.29 7.52 -9.83
N ALA A 223 -12.64 7.14 -8.59
CA ALA A 223 -12.26 5.84 -8.02
C ALA A 223 -12.82 4.66 -8.83
N LEU A 224 -14.03 4.82 -9.40
CA LEU A 224 -14.65 3.84 -10.30
C LEU A 224 -14.06 3.82 -11.71
N ASN A 225 -13.27 4.84 -12.05
CA ASN A 225 -12.67 5.03 -13.38
C ASN A 225 -11.16 5.28 -13.29
N PRO A 226 -10.38 4.35 -12.72
CA PRO A 226 -8.93 4.51 -12.52
C PRO A 226 -8.15 4.66 -13.84
N GLN A 227 -8.75 4.29 -14.98
CA GLN A 227 -8.20 4.55 -16.31
C GLN A 227 -8.14 6.05 -16.66
N ILE A 228 -8.83 6.92 -15.92
CA ILE A 228 -8.82 8.37 -16.13
C ILE A 228 -7.65 8.98 -15.35
N ILE A 229 -6.55 9.20 -16.06
CA ILE A 229 -5.31 9.72 -15.49
C ILE A 229 -5.39 11.24 -15.27
N ASP A 230 -6.01 11.96 -16.21
CA ASP A 230 -6.20 13.42 -16.13
C ASP A 230 -7.69 13.72 -16.02
N ILE A 231 -8.12 14.12 -14.82
CA ILE A 231 -9.53 14.38 -14.48
C ILE A 231 -10.15 15.53 -15.32
N ASN A 232 -9.31 16.37 -15.90
CA ASN A 232 -9.73 17.49 -16.75
C ASN A 232 -9.81 17.12 -18.23
N LYS A 233 -9.41 15.89 -18.60
CA LYS A 233 -9.40 15.41 -19.98
C LYS A 233 -10.25 14.16 -20.12
N ILE A 234 -11.56 14.40 -20.23
CA ILE A 234 -12.52 13.43 -20.74
C ILE A 234 -12.94 13.82 -22.16
N TYR A 235 -13.20 12.84 -23.01
CA TYR A 235 -13.53 13.05 -24.41
C TYR A 235 -14.99 12.71 -24.69
N VAL A 236 -15.64 13.46 -25.56
CA VAL A 236 -16.98 13.09 -26.05
C VAL A 236 -16.94 11.67 -26.62
N GLY A 237 -17.89 10.83 -26.21
CA GLY A 237 -17.92 9.41 -26.56
C GLY A 237 -17.15 8.49 -25.60
N GLN A 238 -16.37 9.02 -24.67
CA GLN A 238 -15.72 8.23 -23.62
C GLN A 238 -16.77 7.63 -22.68
N VAL A 239 -16.58 6.36 -22.31
CA VAL A 239 -17.48 5.65 -21.39
C VAL A 239 -16.96 5.80 -19.96
N ILE A 240 -17.84 6.29 -19.08
CA ILE A 240 -17.61 6.51 -17.66
C ILE A 240 -18.49 5.53 -16.89
N ARG A 241 -17.87 4.79 -15.98
CA ARG A 241 -18.59 3.96 -15.02
C ARG A 241 -19.16 4.83 -13.89
N LEU A 242 -20.42 4.66 -13.55
CA LEU A 242 -21.11 5.46 -12.52
C LEU A 242 -21.17 4.78 -11.15
N TRP A 243 -21.33 3.45 -11.13
CA TRP A 243 -21.26 2.54 -9.97
C TRP A 243 -21.06 1.12 -10.47
#